data_AF-A0A813D7C7-F1
#
_entry.id   AF-A0A813D7C7-F1
#
_cell.length_a   1.000
_cell.length_b   1.000
_cell.length_c   1.000
_cell.angle_alpha   90.00
_cell.angle_beta   90.00
_cell.angle_gamma   90.00
#
_symmetry.space_group_name_H-M   'P 1'
#
loop_
_entity.id
_entity.type
_entity.pdbx_description
1 polymer ?
#
loop_
_entity_poly.entity_id
_entity_poly.type
_entity_poly.pdbx_seq_one_letter_code
_entity_poly.pdbx_strand_id
1 'polypeptide(L)'
;MSMHRAWCMGACLLALLAVLYVNADELQALHADDECDAAQGSDCALNALRRKGHQTRQDPIAPTLNITSAYTPMTPPAYNASNGEGALTHTRGTGPLSNPPKKALDYAGMAWEDMSFPGTQEMHFLAVGDWGGMDGTVVTDGKRPGKEYYRVIQYMGGDTEGPHVMARSRMMCNFDPLVNCFALEGGPGCNPNCGFTAGLDDQAQILVAREMQKLAEKVKPVLVLNVGDNFYWGGIEVDCGTPMGEISPVAKHQFDAVYENIYRGPGLDGVPWLSVLGNHDWGGVYFNSGWDQQIAYTWASDRWIMPAPYWSQHVNFPDQGFSADIFMIDTNVFDAHGPGSLEPSHDICGNGGSSTQNCASQGGPPSKEECHDWFQDFWHTQKKWLKESLRKSTANWQIVNTHFPCGTEMPWYFQLHTEYGLDLLVTGHRHDQELWDNSGLMGGLTCVVTGGGGGITSEDSPQGINGASQYGFFDFAISKEKIKVELINQNGHVLKHSTVRPVKGALVKGWKD
;
A
#
# COMPACT_ATOMS: atom_id res chain seq x y z
N MET A 1 83.73 17.40 23.08
CA MET A 1 83.33 18.08 24.33
C MET A 1 82.05 18.86 24.08
N SER A 2 81.18 18.86 25.07
CA SER A 2 79.99 19.71 25.25
C SER A 2 78.66 19.23 24.64
N MET A 3 77.85 18.75 25.59
CA MET A 3 76.41 18.51 25.58
C MET A 3 75.54 19.78 25.40
N HIS A 4 74.29 19.51 24.98
CA HIS A 4 73.00 19.95 25.57
C HIS A 4 72.11 21.05 24.94
N ARG A 5 70.84 20.61 24.75
CA ARG A 5 69.53 21.31 24.85
C ARG A 5 69.14 22.22 23.68
N ALA A 6 67.87 22.36 23.25
CA ALA A 6 66.60 21.68 23.50
C ALA A 6 65.62 22.11 22.38
N TRP A 7 64.46 21.44 22.31
CA TRP A 7 63.42 21.54 21.29
C TRP A 7 62.85 22.95 21.03
N CYS A 8 62.50 23.23 19.76
CA CYS A 8 61.13 23.61 19.38
C CYS A 8 60.90 23.47 17.87
N MET A 9 59.67 23.07 17.54
CA MET A 9 59.11 22.76 16.23
C MET A 9 59.13 23.93 15.24
N GLY A 10 59.26 23.60 13.96
CA GLY A 10 58.99 24.52 12.85
C GLY A 10 59.46 23.94 11.52
N ALA A 11 58.62 23.14 10.86
CA ALA A 11 58.85 22.72 9.48
C ALA A 11 57.82 23.39 8.57
N CYS A 12 58.34 24.12 7.59
CA CYS A 12 57.61 24.81 6.54
C CYS A 12 58.07 24.23 5.18
N LEU A 13 57.19 24.38 4.17
CA LEU A 13 57.27 24.03 2.73
C LEU A 13 56.90 22.58 2.34
N LEU A 14 55.75 22.34 1.71
CA LEU A 14 55.24 22.73 0.37
C LEU A 14 55.69 21.78 -0.75
N ALA A 15 54.79 20.89 -1.16
CA ALA A 15 54.69 20.38 -2.54
C ALA A 15 53.24 19.96 -2.86
N LEU A 16 52.61 20.75 -3.74
CA LEU A 16 51.51 20.51 -4.67
C LEU A 16 50.54 19.32 -4.47
N LEU A 17 49.25 19.63 -4.26
CA LEU A 17 48.09 19.31 -5.14
C LEU A 17 46.77 19.44 -4.35
N ALA A 18 46.02 20.52 -4.55
CA ALA A 18 44.56 20.56 -4.38
C ALA A 18 44.02 21.91 -4.87
N VAL A 19 43.34 21.89 -6.02
CA VAL A 19 42.35 22.90 -6.40
C VAL A 19 40.98 22.29 -6.11
N LEU A 20 40.05 23.14 -5.69
CA LEU A 20 38.62 22.91 -5.38
C LEU A 20 38.31 22.69 -3.89
N TYR A 21 38.15 23.80 -3.17
CA TYR A 21 37.21 23.91 -2.07
C TYR A 21 36.06 24.80 -2.55
N VAL A 22 34.90 24.20 -2.81
CA VAL A 22 33.60 24.89 -2.75
C VAL A 22 32.85 24.19 -1.64
N ASN A 23 32.56 24.93 -0.58
CA ASN A 23 31.79 24.48 0.57
C ASN A 23 30.40 24.02 0.11
N ALA A 24 30.12 22.73 0.28
CA ALA A 24 28.76 22.22 0.37
C ALA A 24 28.34 22.36 1.84
N ASP A 25 27.57 23.40 2.15
CA ASP A 25 26.92 23.51 3.46
C ASP A 25 25.85 22.40 3.59
N GLU A 26 25.90 21.75 4.74
CA GLU A 26 25.20 20.53 5.16
C GLU A 26 23.67 20.52 4.92
N LEU A 27 23.22 19.72 3.96
CA LEU A 27 21.93 19.01 4.02
C LEU A 27 22.12 17.80 4.93
N GLN A 28 21.81 17.95 6.22
CA GLN A 28 21.70 16.81 7.13
C GLN A 28 20.41 16.05 6.80
N ALA A 29 20.57 14.94 6.08
CA ALA A 29 19.55 13.92 5.86
C ALA A 29 19.02 13.39 7.20
N LEU A 30 17.71 13.15 7.26
CA LEU A 30 17.04 12.52 8.39
C LEU A 30 17.05 11.01 8.16
N HIS A 31 17.70 10.31 9.09
CA HIS A 31 17.78 8.85 9.16
C HIS A 31 16.41 8.27 9.52
N ALA A 32 15.82 7.49 8.62
CA ALA A 32 14.88 6.44 9.03
C ALA A 32 15.63 5.11 8.89
N ASP A 33 15.43 4.21 9.85
CA ASP A 33 15.76 2.80 9.75
C ASP A 33 17.22 2.39 9.48
N ASP A 34 17.99 2.35 10.57
CA ASP A 34 18.89 1.22 10.84
C ASP A 34 18.35 0.49 12.08
N GLU A 35 18.48 -0.84 12.10
CA GLU A 35 18.20 -1.75 13.21
C GLU A 35 18.32 -1.05 14.57
N CYS A 36 17.20 -0.95 15.29
CA CYS A 36 17.16 -0.44 16.66
C CYS A 36 17.88 -1.44 17.59
N ASP A 37 19.20 -1.38 17.59
CA ASP A 37 20.05 -2.12 18.51
C ASP A 37 19.59 -1.83 19.95
N ALA A 38 19.27 -2.89 20.70
CA ALA A 38 18.58 -2.87 21.99
C ALA A 38 19.37 -2.25 23.16
N ALA A 39 20.28 -1.30 22.89
CA ALA A 39 21.19 -0.74 23.88
C ALA A 39 21.00 0.76 24.18
N GLN A 40 20.21 1.53 23.42
CA GLN A 40 19.99 2.95 23.74
C GLN A 40 18.54 3.43 23.54
N GLY A 41 17.79 3.41 24.65
CA GLY A 41 16.71 4.32 25.07
C GLY A 41 15.82 5.00 24.03
N SER A 42 14.59 4.50 23.90
CA SER A 42 13.32 5.23 23.71
C SER A 42 13.40 6.71 23.29
N ASP A 43 13.56 7.03 21.99
CA ASP A 43 13.10 8.33 21.42
C ASP A 43 13.31 8.56 19.89
N CYS A 44 13.52 7.54 19.06
CA CYS A 44 14.22 7.76 17.78
C CYS A 44 13.38 8.25 16.57
N ALA A 45 12.08 7.97 16.46
CA ALA A 45 11.25 8.62 15.43
C ALA A 45 10.79 10.03 15.86
N LEU A 46 10.58 10.23 17.17
CA LEU A 46 10.01 11.47 17.72
C LEU A 46 11.03 12.62 17.87
N ASN A 47 12.34 12.33 17.98
CA ASN A 47 13.37 13.38 18.09
C ASN A 47 13.94 13.85 16.75
N ALA A 48 13.87 13.04 15.68
CA ALA A 48 14.14 13.45 14.30
C ALA A 48 13.21 14.59 13.87
N LEU A 49 11.99 14.57 14.41
CA LEU A 49 10.94 15.57 14.22
C LEU A 49 11.11 16.83 15.10
N ARG A 50 11.65 16.70 16.33
CA ARG A 50 11.74 17.80 17.32
C ARG A 50 12.87 18.82 17.13
N ARG A 51 13.81 18.67 16.19
CA ARG A 51 14.92 19.64 16.02
C ARG A 51 15.18 20.08 14.58
N LYS A 52 14.35 21.00 14.07
CA LYS A 52 14.78 22.24 13.37
C LYS A 52 13.58 23.16 13.06
N GLY A 53 12.66 23.31 14.01
CA GLY A 53 11.77 24.48 14.04
C GLY A 53 12.57 25.69 14.54
N HIS A 54 13.39 26.30 13.67
CA HIS A 54 13.86 27.70 13.70
C HIS A 54 15.19 27.83 12.95
N GLN A 55 15.13 28.33 11.70
CA GLN A 55 15.68 29.62 11.29
C GLN A 55 15.44 29.78 9.80
N THR A 56 14.41 30.55 9.46
CA THR A 56 14.29 31.16 8.14
C THR A 56 15.49 32.10 7.94
N ARG A 57 16.30 31.83 6.92
CA ARG A 57 17.11 32.88 6.30
C ARG A 57 16.55 33.13 4.91
N GLN A 58 15.82 34.23 4.79
CA GLN A 58 15.60 34.91 3.51
C GLN A 58 16.97 35.30 2.98
N ASP A 59 17.32 34.92 1.75
CA ASP A 59 18.30 35.62 0.92
C ASP A 59 18.13 35.22 -0.57
N PRO A 60 18.57 36.07 -1.52
CA PRO A 60 17.83 36.34 -2.75
C PRO A 60 18.19 35.43 -3.92
N ILE A 61 17.20 35.30 -4.82
CA ILE A 61 17.27 34.67 -6.14
C ILE A 61 18.55 35.07 -6.90
N ALA A 62 19.35 34.08 -7.28
CA ALA A 62 20.46 34.19 -8.22
C ALA A 62 20.20 33.30 -9.47
N PRO A 63 20.77 33.65 -10.64
CA PRO A 63 20.09 33.51 -11.92
C PRO A 63 20.19 32.12 -12.55
N THR A 64 19.11 31.80 -13.28
CA THR A 64 18.86 30.67 -14.17
C THR A 64 20.09 30.15 -14.93
N LEU A 65 20.45 28.89 -14.70
CA LEU A 65 21.28 28.10 -15.60
C LEU A 65 20.37 27.36 -16.59
N ASN A 66 20.52 27.69 -17.87
CA ASN A 66 19.86 27.00 -18.98
C ASN A 66 20.40 25.55 -19.08
N ILE A 67 19.57 24.58 -18.71
CA ILE A 67 19.74 23.19 -19.10
C ILE A 67 18.56 22.83 -19.99
N THR A 68 18.82 22.73 -21.30
CA THR A 68 17.89 22.16 -22.27
C THR A 68 17.85 20.65 -22.06
N SER A 69 16.91 20.18 -21.24
CA SER A 69 16.39 18.81 -21.26
C SER A 69 14.90 18.91 -21.55
N ALA A 70 14.46 18.22 -22.60
CA ALA A 70 13.10 18.30 -23.13
C ALA A 70 12.12 17.56 -22.21
N TYR A 71 11.76 18.17 -21.08
CA TYR A 71 10.56 17.83 -20.34
C TYR A 71 9.50 18.87 -20.71
N THR A 72 8.45 18.44 -21.41
CA THR A 72 7.30 19.30 -21.71
C THR A 72 6.22 18.92 -20.71
N PRO A 73 5.89 19.75 -19.71
CA PRO A 73 4.79 19.47 -18.80
C PRO A 73 3.49 19.52 -19.61
N MET A 74 2.82 18.39 -19.77
CA MET A 74 1.47 18.38 -20.29
C MET A 74 0.55 18.99 -19.24
N THR A 75 0.05 20.19 -19.52
CA THR A 75 -1.06 20.79 -18.77
C THR A 75 -2.30 19.92 -19.02
N PRO A 76 -2.95 19.35 -17.98
CA PRO A 76 -4.15 18.55 -18.19
C PRO A 76 -5.28 19.45 -18.73
N PRO A 77 -5.94 19.08 -19.84
CA PRO A 77 -7.14 19.79 -20.28
C PRO A 77 -8.26 19.56 -19.26
N ALA A 78 -9.03 20.60 -18.96
CA ALA A 78 -10.25 20.50 -18.17
C ALA A 78 -11.21 19.50 -18.82
N TYR A 79 -11.48 18.38 -18.16
CA TYR A 79 -12.37 17.35 -18.68
C TYR A 79 -13.81 17.57 -18.17
N ASN A 80 -14.71 17.77 -19.12
CA ASN A 80 -16.15 17.74 -18.91
C ASN A 80 -16.61 16.28 -18.95
N ALA A 81 -17.19 15.80 -17.85
CA ALA A 81 -17.76 14.47 -17.72
C ALA A 81 -19.02 14.31 -18.59
N SER A 82 -18.84 14.11 -19.89
CA SER A 82 -19.89 13.61 -20.76
C SER A 82 -19.25 13.06 -22.02
N ASN A 83 -19.26 11.73 -22.18
CA ASN A 83 -19.33 10.94 -23.43
C ASN A 83 -18.52 9.64 -23.31
N GLY A 84 -19.14 8.64 -22.69
CA GLY A 84 -18.72 7.25 -22.75
C GLY A 84 -19.96 6.36 -22.79
N GLU A 85 -20.47 6.08 -24.00
CA GLU A 85 -21.51 5.07 -24.21
C GLU A 85 -20.91 3.70 -23.84
N GLY A 86 -21.39 3.13 -22.74
CA GLY A 86 -20.94 1.84 -22.19
C GLY A 86 -20.42 1.89 -20.75
N ALA A 87 -20.39 3.05 -20.09
CA ALA A 87 -20.09 3.13 -18.66
C ALA A 87 -21.21 2.43 -17.87
N LEU A 88 -20.85 1.38 -17.13
CA LEU A 88 -21.68 0.86 -16.04
C LEU A 88 -21.84 1.98 -15.03
N THR A 89 -22.95 2.71 -15.11
CA THR A 89 -23.35 3.59 -14.03
C THR A 89 -23.72 2.69 -12.86
N HIS A 90 -22.81 2.54 -11.89
CA HIS A 90 -23.21 2.14 -10.55
C HIS A 90 -24.03 3.32 -10.00
N THR A 91 -25.30 3.42 -10.41
CA THR A 91 -26.24 4.34 -9.77
C THR A 91 -26.30 3.90 -8.32
N ARG A 92 -25.69 4.67 -7.40
CA ARG A 92 -25.79 4.44 -5.96
C ARG A 92 -27.25 4.14 -5.66
N GLY A 93 -27.54 2.91 -5.24
CA GLY A 93 -28.91 2.48 -5.01
C GLY A 93 -29.57 3.42 -4.00
N THR A 94 -30.90 3.47 -3.97
CA THR A 94 -31.62 4.08 -2.83
C THR A 94 -31.64 3.15 -1.61
N GLY A 95 -30.70 2.18 -1.56
CA GLY A 95 -30.61 1.15 -0.55
C GLY A 95 -30.11 1.69 0.80
N PRO A 96 -30.12 0.84 1.84
CA PRO A 96 -29.68 1.22 3.19
C PRO A 96 -28.21 1.68 3.29
N LEU A 97 -27.41 1.45 2.23
CA LEU A 97 -25.98 1.74 2.14
C LEU A 97 -25.65 2.95 1.27
N SER A 98 -26.69 3.60 0.77
CA SER A 98 -26.60 4.82 -0.04
C SER A 98 -25.93 5.98 0.70
N ASN A 99 -25.96 5.95 2.04
CA ASN A 99 -25.39 6.98 2.89
C ASN A 99 -24.19 6.43 3.69
N PRO A 100 -23.21 7.29 4.00
CA PRO A 100 -22.15 6.96 4.93
C PRO A 100 -22.69 6.50 6.29
N PRO A 101 -21.99 5.56 6.97
CA PRO A 101 -22.34 5.17 8.33
C PRO A 101 -22.10 6.33 9.31
N LYS A 102 -22.56 6.22 10.55
CA LYS A 102 -22.25 7.27 11.55
C LYS A 102 -20.80 7.19 12.01
N LYS A 103 -20.28 5.96 12.14
CA LYS A 103 -18.88 5.65 12.43
C LYS A 103 -18.33 4.68 11.39
N ALA A 104 -17.03 4.74 11.13
CA ALA A 104 -16.37 3.89 10.16
C ALA A 104 -16.60 2.37 10.36
N LEU A 105 -16.79 1.92 11.61
CA LEU A 105 -17.04 0.51 11.93
C LEU A 105 -18.52 0.08 11.96
N ASP A 106 -19.50 0.99 11.81
CA ASP A 106 -20.92 0.61 11.95
C ASP A 106 -21.40 -0.37 10.87
N TYR A 107 -20.68 -0.45 9.75
CA TYR A 107 -20.93 -1.34 8.62
C TYR A 107 -20.02 -2.58 8.62
N ALA A 108 -19.26 -2.82 9.68
CA ALA A 108 -18.38 -3.99 9.78
C ALA A 108 -19.17 -5.32 9.68
N GLY A 109 -18.71 -6.23 8.80
CA GLY A 109 -19.29 -7.55 8.58
C GLY A 109 -20.54 -7.57 7.69
N MET A 110 -20.80 -6.47 7.00
CA MET A 110 -21.97 -6.36 6.17
C MET A 110 -21.74 -6.86 4.73
N ALA A 111 -22.83 -7.14 4.01
CA ALA A 111 -22.78 -7.36 2.57
C ALA A 111 -23.06 -6.04 1.83
N TRP A 112 -22.19 -5.68 0.88
CA TRP A 112 -22.42 -4.56 -0.03
C TRP A 112 -23.50 -4.89 -1.07
N GLU A 113 -23.96 -3.90 -1.83
CA GLU A 113 -24.97 -4.11 -2.87
C GLU A 113 -24.49 -5.14 -3.91
N ASP A 114 -25.32 -6.13 -4.22
CA ASP A 114 -25.00 -7.17 -5.21
C ASP A 114 -24.58 -6.55 -6.55
N MET A 115 -23.46 -7.00 -7.08
CA MET A 115 -23.01 -6.64 -8.42
C MET A 115 -23.54 -7.66 -9.43
N SER A 116 -23.88 -7.20 -10.63
CA SER A 116 -24.30 -8.09 -11.71
C SER A 116 -23.65 -7.68 -13.02
N PHE A 117 -22.95 -8.63 -13.64
CA PHE A 117 -22.24 -8.45 -14.90
C PHE A 117 -22.82 -9.41 -15.94
N PRO A 118 -23.85 -8.99 -16.70
CA PRO A 118 -24.38 -9.78 -17.81
C PRO A 118 -23.37 -9.86 -18.96
N GLY A 119 -23.55 -10.84 -19.84
CA GLY A 119 -22.69 -11.10 -20.98
C GLY A 119 -22.03 -12.47 -20.95
N THR A 120 -21.66 -12.95 -22.14
CA THR A 120 -21.07 -14.28 -22.37
C THR A 120 -19.58 -14.22 -22.67
N GLN A 121 -18.97 -13.04 -22.62
CA GLN A 121 -17.52 -12.87 -22.74
C GLN A 121 -16.79 -13.48 -21.53
N GLU A 122 -15.51 -13.80 -21.70
CA GLU A 122 -14.66 -14.18 -20.56
C GLU A 122 -14.64 -13.03 -19.55
N MET A 123 -14.90 -13.34 -18.28
CA MET A 123 -14.99 -12.34 -17.22
C MET A 123 -13.64 -12.24 -16.53
N HIS A 124 -13.17 -11.02 -16.31
CA HIS A 124 -11.86 -10.76 -15.73
C HIS A 124 -11.95 -9.92 -14.46
N PHE A 125 -11.14 -10.25 -13.48
CA PHE A 125 -10.81 -9.37 -12.36
C PHE A 125 -9.31 -9.06 -12.40
N LEU A 126 -8.90 -7.87 -11.98
CA LEU A 126 -7.49 -7.58 -11.71
C LEU A 126 -7.25 -7.58 -10.20
N ALA A 127 -6.02 -7.81 -9.73
CA ALA A 127 -5.64 -7.56 -8.34
C ALA A 127 -4.29 -6.87 -8.18
N VAL A 128 -4.22 -5.91 -7.26
CA VAL A 128 -3.03 -5.11 -6.94
C VAL A 128 -3.06 -4.67 -5.47
N GLY A 129 -1.89 -4.53 -4.84
CA GLY A 129 -1.69 -4.04 -3.48
C GLY A 129 -0.44 -3.22 -3.37
N ASP A 130 -0.22 -2.59 -2.21
CA ASP A 130 1.07 -1.98 -1.87
C ASP A 130 1.51 -0.95 -2.94
N TRP A 131 0.51 -0.24 -3.47
CA TRP A 131 0.65 0.64 -4.63
C TRP A 131 0.69 2.11 -4.23
N GLY A 132 0.23 2.47 -3.03
CA GLY A 132 0.01 3.86 -2.62
C GLY A 132 1.26 4.69 -2.44
N GLY A 133 1.88 5.20 -3.50
CA GLY A 133 3.05 6.09 -3.36
C GLY A 133 2.79 7.32 -2.49
N MET A 134 3.85 8.02 -2.09
CA MET A 134 3.75 9.28 -1.36
C MET A 134 3.29 10.39 -2.32
N ASP A 135 2.30 11.20 -1.92
CA ASP A 135 1.77 12.30 -2.75
C ASP A 135 2.75 13.47 -2.90
N GLY A 136 3.68 13.60 -1.94
CA GLY A 136 4.74 14.60 -1.94
C GLY A 136 4.28 16.02 -1.64
N THR A 137 2.99 16.38 -1.70
CA THR A 137 2.53 17.78 -1.73
C THR A 137 1.41 18.17 -0.76
N VAL A 138 1.21 17.49 0.37
CA VAL A 138 0.22 17.88 1.41
C VAL A 138 0.43 19.30 1.98
N VAL A 139 0.02 20.31 1.21
CA VAL A 139 -0.08 21.73 1.54
C VAL A 139 -1.35 22.23 0.90
N THR A 140 -2.44 22.23 1.66
CA THR A 140 -3.66 22.96 1.31
C THR A 140 -3.61 24.34 1.99
N ASP A 141 -3.73 25.41 1.19
CA ASP A 141 -3.90 26.81 1.63
C ASP A 141 -2.95 27.32 2.74
N GLY A 142 -1.71 26.83 2.76
CA GLY A 142 -0.67 27.29 3.70
C GLY A 142 -0.94 26.95 5.17
N LYS A 143 -1.88 26.04 5.48
CA LYS A 143 -2.17 25.58 6.84
C LYS A 143 -2.41 24.07 6.86
N ARG A 144 -1.54 23.33 7.55
CA ARG A 144 -1.77 21.90 7.83
C ARG A 144 -2.91 21.74 8.85
N PRO A 145 -3.81 20.74 8.71
CA PRO A 145 -4.79 20.43 9.72
C PRO A 145 -4.10 19.96 11.01
N GLY A 146 -4.33 20.67 12.12
CA GLY A 146 -4.52 20.08 13.45
C GLY A 146 -3.47 19.17 14.09
N LYS A 147 -2.27 18.94 13.53
CA LYS A 147 -1.10 18.31 14.18
C LYS A 147 0.16 18.58 13.34
N GLU A 148 1.33 18.45 13.96
CA GLU A 148 2.61 18.38 13.26
C GLU A 148 2.70 17.05 12.45
N TYR A 149 1.85 16.85 11.45
CA TYR A 149 2.19 15.89 10.40
C TYR A 149 3.38 16.49 9.67
N TYR A 150 4.55 15.86 9.82
CA TYR A 150 5.74 16.25 9.10
C TYR A 150 5.59 15.69 7.69
N ARG A 151 5.79 16.55 6.69
CA ARG A 151 5.81 16.12 5.29
C ARG A 151 6.91 15.07 5.14
N VAL A 152 6.53 13.88 4.70
CA VAL A 152 7.49 12.78 4.49
C VAL A 152 8.09 12.96 3.09
N ILE A 153 9.23 13.65 3.03
CA ILE A 153 10.08 13.70 1.83
C ILE A 153 11.30 12.83 2.12
N GLN A 154 11.39 11.66 1.47
CA GLN A 154 12.51 10.75 1.68
C GLN A 154 13.75 11.16 0.87
N TYR A 155 13.58 11.73 -0.32
CA TYR A 155 14.68 12.06 -1.23
C TYR A 155 14.41 13.35 -2.02
N MET A 156 15.47 13.90 -2.63
CA MET A 156 15.38 15.09 -3.47
C MET A 156 14.34 14.89 -4.59
N GLY A 157 13.41 15.84 -4.75
CA GLY A 157 12.32 15.74 -5.73
C GLY A 157 11.04 15.07 -5.19
N GLY A 158 11.12 14.36 -4.06
CA GLY A 158 9.93 13.84 -3.35
C GLY A 158 9.04 14.94 -2.77
N ASP A 159 9.46 16.20 -2.90
CA ASP A 159 8.70 17.40 -2.59
C ASP A 159 7.92 17.96 -3.80
N THR A 160 7.83 17.20 -4.88
CA THR A 160 6.98 17.51 -6.04
C THR A 160 5.68 16.71 -5.99
N GLU A 161 4.73 16.98 -6.87
CA GLU A 161 3.49 16.21 -6.96
C GLU A 161 3.83 14.75 -7.32
N GLY A 162 3.33 13.81 -6.52
CA GLY A 162 3.60 12.38 -6.66
C GLY A 162 2.80 11.69 -7.78
N PRO A 163 2.71 10.36 -7.74
CA PRO A 163 3.16 9.49 -6.65
C PRO A 163 4.68 9.26 -6.67
N HIS A 164 5.29 9.36 -5.49
CA HIS A 164 6.69 9.01 -5.23
C HIS A 164 6.77 7.65 -4.56
N VAL A 165 7.68 6.78 -5.02
CA VAL A 165 7.87 5.47 -4.41
C VAL A 165 8.55 5.64 -3.05
N MET A 166 8.01 5.00 -2.01
CA MET A 166 8.65 4.96 -0.71
C MET A 166 9.89 4.05 -0.76
N ALA A 167 11.06 4.56 -0.40
CA ALA A 167 12.26 3.76 -0.21
C ALA A 167 12.15 2.96 1.11
N ARG A 168 12.46 1.68 1.05
CA ARG A 168 12.54 0.75 2.20
C ARG A 168 13.76 -0.13 2.06
N SER A 169 14.42 -0.45 3.18
CA SER A 169 15.58 -1.35 3.20
C SER A 169 15.32 -2.69 2.48
N ARG A 170 16.42 -3.25 1.95
CA ARG A 170 16.51 -4.60 1.39
C ARG A 170 17.53 -5.41 2.19
N MET A 171 17.54 -6.74 2.05
CA MET A 171 18.40 -7.68 2.81
C MET A 171 19.89 -7.29 2.90
N MET A 172 20.43 -6.54 1.92
CA MET A 172 21.84 -6.10 1.89
C MET A 172 22.02 -4.58 1.74
N CYS A 173 20.96 -3.82 1.97
CA CYS A 173 20.99 -2.37 1.87
C CYS A 173 19.97 -1.75 2.82
N ASN A 174 20.49 -1.06 3.82
CA ASN A 174 19.66 -0.37 4.78
C ASN A 174 18.98 0.85 4.14
N PHE A 175 18.12 1.52 4.90
CA PHE A 175 17.31 2.61 4.39
C PHE A 175 18.15 3.79 3.87
N ASP A 176 19.10 4.31 4.65
CA ASP A 176 19.87 5.50 4.22
C ASP A 176 20.67 5.26 2.93
N PRO A 177 21.39 4.13 2.76
CA PRO A 177 22.04 3.84 1.48
C PRO A 177 21.05 3.76 0.31
N LEU A 178 19.84 3.23 0.50
CA LEU A 178 18.84 3.15 -0.56
C LEU A 178 18.26 4.53 -0.88
N VAL A 179 17.88 5.31 0.13
CA VAL A 179 17.42 6.70 -0.05
C VAL A 179 18.48 7.54 -0.78
N ASN A 180 19.76 7.34 -0.45
CA ASN A 180 20.84 7.99 -1.17
C ASN A 180 20.90 7.55 -2.64
N CYS A 181 20.60 6.30 -2.97
CA CYS A 181 20.46 5.85 -4.36
C CYS A 181 19.31 6.56 -5.10
N PHE A 182 18.16 6.77 -4.45
CA PHE A 182 17.08 7.57 -5.01
C PHE A 182 17.53 9.01 -5.29
N ALA A 183 18.15 9.66 -4.31
CA ALA A 183 18.63 11.04 -4.44
C ALA A 183 19.71 11.21 -5.53
N LEU A 184 20.47 10.14 -5.82
CA LEU A 184 21.49 10.12 -6.86
C LEU A 184 20.97 9.58 -8.20
N GLU A 185 19.70 9.19 -8.30
CA GLU A 185 19.10 8.54 -9.48
C GLU A 185 19.92 7.32 -9.95
N GLY A 186 20.49 6.56 -8.99
CA GLY A 186 21.38 5.42 -9.28
C GLY A 186 22.76 5.81 -9.84
N GLY A 187 23.10 7.10 -9.83
CA GLY A 187 24.39 7.63 -10.29
C GLY A 187 25.57 7.33 -9.36
N PRO A 188 26.75 7.93 -9.65
CA PRO A 188 27.96 7.73 -8.85
C PRO A 188 27.73 8.01 -7.36
N GLY A 189 28.00 7.01 -6.51
CA GLY A 189 27.78 7.10 -5.06
C GLY A 189 26.57 6.30 -4.56
N CYS A 190 25.68 5.85 -5.46
CA CYS A 190 24.69 4.84 -5.10
C CYS A 190 25.39 3.52 -4.75
N ASN A 191 25.03 2.95 -3.59
CA ASN A 191 25.61 1.69 -3.13
C ASN A 191 25.10 0.53 -4.02
N PRO A 192 25.98 -0.18 -4.75
CA PRO A 192 25.55 -1.24 -5.67
C PRO A 192 24.85 -2.41 -4.96
N ASN A 193 25.09 -2.62 -3.67
CA ASN A 193 24.41 -3.67 -2.90
C ASN A 193 22.92 -3.37 -2.67
N CYS A 194 22.49 -2.12 -2.86
CA CYS A 194 21.09 -1.75 -2.85
C CYS A 194 20.30 -2.29 -4.04
N GLY A 195 21.01 -2.62 -5.13
CA GLY A 195 20.37 -3.07 -6.36
C GLY A 195 19.29 -2.09 -6.86
N PHE A 196 19.42 -0.81 -6.50
CA PHE A 196 18.51 0.25 -6.92
C PHE A 196 18.54 0.33 -8.45
N THR A 197 17.36 0.36 -9.05
CA THR A 197 17.22 0.43 -10.49
C THR A 197 16.45 1.68 -10.88
N ALA A 198 17.17 2.69 -11.36
CA ALA A 198 16.59 3.89 -11.94
C ALA A 198 15.65 3.56 -13.10
N GLY A 199 14.51 4.25 -13.16
CA GLY A 199 13.40 4.00 -14.06
C GLY A 199 12.51 2.81 -13.68
N LEU A 200 12.89 1.95 -12.72
CA LEU A 200 12.02 0.89 -12.20
C LEU A 200 11.62 1.16 -10.75
N ASP A 201 12.58 1.30 -9.83
CA ASP A 201 12.32 1.49 -8.40
C ASP A 201 11.70 2.86 -8.08
N ASP A 202 12.01 3.89 -8.86
CA ASP A 202 11.51 5.27 -8.72
C ASP A 202 10.22 5.54 -9.53
N GLN A 203 9.77 4.59 -10.36
CA GLN A 203 8.56 4.73 -11.18
C GLN A 203 7.62 3.52 -11.08
N ALA A 204 7.82 2.65 -10.10
CA ALA A 204 7.18 1.34 -10.02
C ALA A 204 5.64 1.42 -10.15
N GLN A 205 4.98 2.25 -9.33
CA GLN A 205 3.53 2.42 -9.40
C GLN A 205 3.04 2.84 -10.79
N ILE A 206 3.71 3.82 -11.41
CA ILE A 206 3.33 4.34 -12.73
C ILE A 206 3.48 3.26 -13.81
N LEU A 207 4.54 2.45 -13.73
CA LEU A 207 4.76 1.35 -14.66
C LEU A 207 3.70 0.26 -14.51
N VAL A 208 3.37 -0.14 -13.27
CA VAL A 208 2.33 -1.13 -12.99
C VAL A 208 0.96 -0.63 -13.47
N ALA A 209 0.58 0.60 -13.13
CA ALA A 209 -0.69 1.21 -13.54
C ALA A 209 -0.85 1.27 -15.07
N ARG A 210 0.25 1.56 -15.80
CA ARG A 210 0.26 1.58 -17.27
C ARG A 210 -0.03 0.20 -17.87
N GLU A 211 0.56 -0.86 -17.33
CA GLU A 211 0.32 -2.22 -17.83
C GLU A 211 -1.06 -2.74 -17.43
N MET A 212 -1.55 -2.38 -16.24
CA MET A 212 -2.95 -2.61 -15.86
C MET A 212 -3.90 -1.98 -16.86
N GLN A 213 -3.69 -0.71 -17.23
CA GLN A 213 -4.52 0.01 -18.20
C GLN A 213 -4.51 -0.69 -19.57
N LYS A 214 -3.33 -1.06 -20.08
CA LYS A 214 -3.18 -1.76 -21.36
C LYS A 214 -3.90 -3.12 -21.39
N LEU A 215 -3.86 -3.86 -20.28
CA LEU A 215 -4.60 -5.12 -20.18
C LEU A 215 -6.09 -4.85 -20.07
N ALA A 216 -6.49 -3.91 -19.22
CA ALA A 216 -7.87 -3.56 -19.00
C ALA A 216 -8.58 -3.09 -20.27
N GLU A 217 -7.88 -2.39 -21.17
CA GLU A 217 -8.42 -2.03 -22.48
C GLU A 217 -8.79 -3.26 -23.32
N LYS A 218 -8.06 -4.37 -23.18
CA LYS A 218 -8.26 -5.61 -23.94
C LYS A 218 -9.31 -6.52 -23.30
N VAL A 219 -9.21 -6.75 -21.98
CA VAL A 219 -10.01 -7.76 -21.28
C VAL A 219 -11.26 -7.20 -20.62
N LYS A 220 -11.34 -5.87 -20.46
CA LYS A 220 -12.48 -5.16 -19.84
C LYS A 220 -12.85 -5.77 -18.47
N PRO A 221 -11.94 -5.69 -17.47
CA PRO A 221 -12.18 -6.29 -16.17
C PRO A 221 -13.44 -5.71 -15.55
N VAL A 222 -14.19 -6.55 -14.87
CA VAL A 222 -15.46 -6.15 -14.24
C VAL A 222 -15.26 -5.56 -12.84
N LEU A 223 -14.12 -5.83 -12.22
CA LEU A 223 -13.69 -5.26 -10.94
C LEU A 223 -12.17 -5.36 -10.75
N VAL A 224 -11.66 -4.60 -9.78
CA VAL A 224 -10.30 -4.72 -9.23
C VAL A 224 -10.39 -5.12 -7.77
N LEU A 225 -9.60 -6.12 -7.38
CA LEU A 225 -9.35 -6.50 -6.00
C LEU A 225 -8.13 -5.75 -5.49
N ASN A 226 -8.33 -4.88 -4.52
CA ASN A 226 -7.28 -4.11 -3.89
C ASN A 226 -6.97 -4.68 -2.50
N VAL A 227 -5.73 -5.09 -2.27
CA VAL A 227 -5.31 -5.82 -1.05
C VAL A 227 -4.73 -4.93 0.05
N GLY A 228 -4.82 -3.60 -0.06
CA GLY A 228 -4.40 -2.67 0.99
C GLY A 228 -3.00 -2.11 0.79
N ASP A 229 -2.56 -1.33 1.78
CA ASP A 229 -1.44 -0.39 1.70
C ASP A 229 -1.65 0.60 0.54
N ASN A 230 -2.79 1.27 0.65
CA ASN A 230 -3.34 2.17 -0.35
C ASN A 230 -2.65 3.54 -0.34
N PHE A 231 -2.05 3.94 0.80
CA PHE A 231 -1.34 5.20 0.96
C PHE A 231 -0.14 5.04 1.93
N TYR A 232 1.08 5.04 1.40
CA TYR A 232 2.31 5.10 2.18
C TYR A 232 2.66 6.53 2.60
N TRP A 233 3.41 6.73 3.69
CA TRP A 233 3.91 5.72 4.64
C TRP A 233 2.88 5.35 5.71
N GLY A 234 1.94 6.22 6.04
CA GLY A 234 1.09 6.06 7.22
C GLY A 234 -0.36 6.38 6.92
N GLY A 235 -0.86 6.01 5.74
CA GLY A 235 -2.25 6.21 5.35
C GLY A 235 -2.54 7.64 4.92
N ILE A 236 -3.79 8.05 5.12
CA ILE A 236 -4.20 9.44 4.88
C ILE A 236 -3.65 10.32 6.01
N GLU A 237 -2.99 11.44 5.65
CA GLU A 237 -2.29 12.35 6.57
C GLU A 237 -3.24 13.27 7.38
N VAL A 238 -4.26 12.67 7.98
CA VAL A 238 -5.14 13.29 8.99
C VAL A 238 -5.34 12.31 10.14
N ASP A 239 -5.70 12.83 11.31
CA ASP A 239 -6.12 11.95 12.40
C ASP A 239 -7.48 11.32 12.04
N CYS A 240 -7.68 10.06 12.42
CA CYS A 240 -9.00 9.44 12.45
C CYS A 240 -10.00 10.32 13.25
N GLY A 241 -11.27 10.33 12.85
CA GLY A 241 -12.31 11.10 13.52
C GLY A 241 -13.00 12.14 12.66
N THR A 242 -12.64 12.27 11.38
CA THR A 242 -13.40 13.12 10.44
C THR A 242 -14.80 12.50 10.25
N PRO A 243 -15.89 13.29 10.27
CA PRO A 243 -17.24 12.75 10.07
C PRO A 243 -17.33 11.94 8.76
N MET A 244 -17.97 10.77 8.79
CA MET A 244 -18.03 9.86 7.63
C MET A 244 -18.74 10.45 6.40
N GLY A 245 -19.55 11.50 6.59
CA GLY A 245 -20.18 12.26 5.50
C GLY A 245 -19.30 13.33 4.87
N GLU A 246 -18.07 13.48 5.34
CA GLU A 246 -17.12 14.51 4.91
C GLU A 246 -15.81 13.86 4.45
N ILE A 247 -15.23 14.44 3.40
CA ILE A 247 -13.88 14.11 2.94
C ILE A 247 -13.00 15.30 3.25
N SER A 248 -11.96 15.07 4.04
CA SER A 248 -10.96 16.09 4.36
C SER A 248 -10.22 16.53 3.07
N PRO A 249 -9.80 17.80 2.97
CA PRO A 249 -9.02 18.26 1.82
C PRO A 249 -7.73 17.47 1.60
N VAL A 250 -7.12 16.95 2.67
CA VAL A 250 -5.92 16.10 2.60
C VAL A 250 -6.26 14.75 2.00
N ALA A 251 -7.32 14.09 2.47
CA ALA A 251 -7.81 12.85 1.87
C ALA A 251 -8.09 13.03 0.38
N LYS A 252 -8.84 14.08 0.00
CA LYS A 252 -9.13 14.37 -1.40
C LYS A 252 -7.87 14.53 -2.23
N HIS A 253 -6.87 15.25 -1.73
CA HIS A 253 -5.61 15.46 -2.42
C HIS A 253 -4.82 14.16 -2.61
N GLN A 254 -4.66 13.36 -1.56
CA GLN A 254 -3.95 12.07 -1.65
C GLN A 254 -4.67 11.12 -2.61
N PHE A 255 -5.99 10.96 -2.50
CA PHE A 255 -6.77 10.17 -3.46
C PHE A 255 -6.60 10.66 -4.90
N ASP A 256 -6.59 11.97 -5.14
CA ASP A 256 -6.36 12.51 -6.49
C ASP A 256 -4.96 12.17 -7.00
N ALA A 257 -3.94 12.41 -6.20
CA ALA A 257 -2.53 12.29 -6.59
C ALA A 257 -2.12 10.83 -6.84
N VAL A 258 -2.49 9.93 -5.93
CA VAL A 258 -1.93 8.56 -5.93
C VAL A 258 -2.90 7.52 -6.48
N TYR A 259 -4.19 7.83 -6.59
CA TYR A 259 -5.21 6.90 -7.06
C TYR A 259 -5.96 7.37 -8.31
N GLU A 260 -6.66 8.50 -8.27
CA GLU A 260 -7.54 8.94 -9.37
C GLU A 260 -6.76 9.34 -10.62
N ASN A 261 -5.63 10.03 -10.47
CA ASN A 261 -4.82 10.45 -11.63
C ASN A 261 -3.93 9.33 -12.19
N ILE A 262 -3.74 8.24 -11.43
CA ILE A 262 -2.86 7.12 -11.77
C ILE A 262 -3.63 5.98 -12.43
N TYR A 263 -4.74 5.56 -11.83
CA TYR A 263 -5.55 4.44 -12.31
C TYR A 263 -6.76 4.91 -13.11
N ARG A 264 -6.49 5.53 -14.27
CA ARG A 264 -7.51 6.07 -15.18
C ARG A 264 -7.31 5.65 -16.63
N GLY A 265 -8.34 5.86 -17.43
CA GLY A 265 -8.36 5.68 -18.89
C GLY A 265 -9.05 4.39 -19.35
N PRO A 266 -8.98 4.11 -20.67
CA PRO A 266 -9.82 3.09 -21.30
C PRO A 266 -9.71 1.71 -20.65
N GLY A 267 -10.85 1.17 -20.20
CA GLY A 267 -10.92 -0.14 -19.56
C GLY A 267 -10.73 -0.14 -18.04
N LEU A 268 -10.24 0.94 -17.43
CA LEU A 268 -10.18 1.12 -15.96
C LEU A 268 -11.19 2.15 -15.44
N ASP A 269 -11.53 3.16 -16.26
CA ASP A 269 -12.53 4.17 -15.88
C ASP A 269 -13.86 3.52 -15.51
N GLY A 270 -14.34 3.80 -14.29
CA GLY A 270 -15.60 3.27 -13.76
C GLY A 270 -15.57 1.80 -13.32
N VAL A 271 -14.45 1.10 -13.43
CA VAL A 271 -14.31 -0.27 -12.90
C VAL A 271 -14.28 -0.19 -11.37
N PRO A 272 -15.13 -0.93 -10.64
CA PRO A 272 -15.15 -0.89 -9.18
C PRO A 272 -13.88 -1.52 -8.57
N TRP A 273 -13.34 -0.86 -7.55
CA TRP A 273 -12.19 -1.28 -6.73
C TRP A 273 -12.70 -1.72 -5.37
N LEU A 274 -12.75 -3.03 -5.15
CA LEU A 274 -13.09 -3.61 -3.85
C LEU A 274 -11.81 -3.59 -3.00
N SER A 275 -11.80 -2.82 -1.92
CA SER A 275 -10.57 -2.54 -1.16
C SER A 275 -10.62 -3.03 0.28
N VAL A 276 -9.45 -3.32 0.83
CA VAL A 276 -9.17 -3.51 2.26
C VAL A 276 -8.11 -2.51 2.71
N LEU A 277 -7.92 -2.41 4.03
CA LEU A 277 -6.83 -1.66 4.66
C LEU A 277 -5.62 -2.58 4.85
N GLY A 278 -4.43 -2.06 4.58
CA GLY A 278 -3.15 -2.62 5.01
C GLY A 278 -2.62 -1.96 6.28
N ASN A 279 -1.44 -2.39 6.73
CA ASN A 279 -0.90 -1.93 8.01
C ASN A 279 -0.50 -0.45 7.93
N HIS A 280 -0.04 0.02 6.78
CA HIS A 280 0.26 1.43 6.55
C HIS A 280 -0.99 2.30 6.52
N ASP A 281 -2.12 1.76 6.06
CA ASP A 281 -3.39 2.49 6.04
C ASP A 281 -3.91 2.81 7.45
N TRP A 282 -3.70 1.89 8.40
CA TRP A 282 -3.97 2.12 9.83
C TRP A 282 -2.96 3.10 10.47
N GLY A 283 -1.81 3.28 9.83
CA GLY A 283 -0.80 4.29 10.13
C GLY A 283 0.63 3.74 10.29
N GLY A 284 0.85 2.44 10.06
CA GLY A 284 2.15 1.78 10.05
C GLY A 284 2.74 1.64 11.46
N VAL A 285 3.22 2.75 12.04
CA VAL A 285 3.84 2.81 13.39
C VAL A 285 2.98 3.54 14.43
N TYR A 286 1.77 3.88 14.05
CA TYR A 286 0.72 4.46 14.86
C TYR A 286 -0.66 4.08 14.28
N PHE A 287 -1.72 4.04 15.11
CA PHE A 287 -3.05 3.60 14.66
C PHE A 287 -4.05 4.74 14.35
N ASN A 288 -3.62 6.00 14.53
CA ASN A 288 -4.51 7.16 14.47
C ASN A 288 -4.53 7.87 13.12
N SER A 289 -4.03 7.25 12.06
CA SER A 289 -4.14 7.78 10.70
C SER A 289 -5.56 7.79 10.17
N GLY A 290 -5.81 8.48 9.05
CA GLY A 290 -7.13 8.68 8.48
C GLY A 290 -7.69 7.45 7.74
N TRP A 291 -7.58 6.24 8.31
CA TRP A 291 -8.16 5.01 7.75
C TRP A 291 -9.69 5.12 7.58
N ASP A 292 -10.36 5.87 8.45
CA ASP A 292 -11.79 6.20 8.37
C ASP A 292 -12.14 7.02 7.13
N GLN A 293 -11.21 7.87 6.66
CA GLN A 293 -11.38 8.66 5.44
C GLN A 293 -11.28 7.80 4.18
N GLN A 294 -10.51 6.72 4.20
CA GLN A 294 -10.52 5.76 3.09
C GLN A 294 -11.86 5.00 3.02
N ILE A 295 -12.48 4.72 4.16
CA ILE A 295 -13.82 4.14 4.22
C ILE A 295 -14.86 5.16 3.73
N ALA A 296 -14.81 6.39 4.23
CA ALA A 296 -15.71 7.49 3.85
C ALA A 296 -15.66 7.77 2.33
N TYR A 297 -14.49 7.58 1.71
CA TYR A 297 -14.30 7.78 0.27
C TYR A 297 -15.19 6.87 -0.60
N THR A 298 -15.73 5.77 -0.04
CA THR A 298 -16.75 4.93 -0.69
C THR A 298 -17.97 5.74 -1.15
N TRP A 299 -18.34 6.78 -0.40
CA TRP A 299 -19.47 7.66 -0.76
C TRP A 299 -19.05 8.93 -1.48
N ALA A 300 -17.76 9.13 -1.73
CA ALA A 300 -17.23 10.24 -2.51
C ALA A 300 -16.79 9.84 -3.91
N SER A 301 -16.48 8.57 -4.12
CA SER A 301 -16.07 7.98 -5.40
C SER A 301 -17.22 7.19 -6.03
N ASP A 302 -17.18 7.07 -7.35
CA ASP A 302 -18.08 6.18 -8.10
C ASP A 302 -17.47 4.80 -8.35
N ARG A 303 -16.19 4.60 -7.99
CA ARG A 303 -15.44 3.35 -8.23
C ARG A 303 -14.69 2.81 -7.03
N TRP A 304 -14.37 3.62 -6.01
CA TRP A 304 -13.76 3.12 -4.78
C TRP A 304 -14.82 2.50 -3.86
N ILE A 305 -14.64 1.25 -3.44
CA ILE A 305 -15.58 0.54 -2.58
C ILE A 305 -14.82 -0.08 -1.40
N MET A 306 -15.00 0.52 -0.23
CA MET A 306 -14.49 0.03 1.06
C MET A 306 -15.43 0.49 2.20
N PRO A 307 -16.63 -0.08 2.32
CA PRO A 307 -17.66 0.41 3.24
C PRO A 307 -17.36 0.16 4.72
N ALA A 308 -16.41 -0.73 5.02
CA ALA A 308 -15.94 -1.05 6.37
C ALA A 308 -14.57 -1.76 6.28
N PRO A 309 -13.84 -1.97 7.40
CA PRO A 309 -12.58 -2.72 7.38
C PRO A 309 -12.74 -4.20 6.99
N TYR A 310 -13.92 -4.79 7.28
CA TYR A 310 -14.28 -6.10 6.76
C TYR A 310 -15.75 -6.16 6.35
N TRP A 311 -16.03 -6.81 5.23
CA TRP A 311 -17.32 -6.81 4.54
C TRP A 311 -17.33 -7.89 3.44
N SER A 312 -18.46 -8.11 2.78
CA SER A 312 -18.57 -9.06 1.67
C SER A 312 -19.24 -8.47 0.44
N GLN A 313 -18.84 -8.96 -0.74
CA GLN A 313 -19.44 -8.64 -2.03
C GLN A 313 -19.97 -9.90 -2.69
N HIS A 314 -21.26 -9.90 -3.07
CA HIS A 314 -21.82 -10.92 -3.95
C HIS A 314 -21.77 -10.44 -5.40
N VAL A 315 -21.22 -11.26 -6.31
CA VAL A 315 -21.07 -10.93 -7.73
C VAL A 315 -21.79 -11.97 -8.59
N ASN A 316 -22.76 -11.53 -9.39
CA ASN A 316 -23.59 -12.35 -10.26
C ASN A 316 -23.17 -12.25 -11.73
N PHE A 317 -23.04 -13.41 -12.40
CA PHE A 317 -22.83 -13.54 -13.84
C PHE A 317 -24.02 -14.25 -14.48
N PRO A 318 -25.16 -13.56 -14.65
CA PRO A 318 -26.45 -14.21 -14.95
C PRO A 318 -26.45 -14.98 -16.26
N ASP A 319 -25.86 -14.42 -17.33
CA ASP A 319 -25.82 -15.05 -18.65
C ASP A 319 -24.86 -16.25 -18.74
N GLN A 320 -23.99 -16.40 -17.73
CA GLN A 320 -23.07 -17.54 -17.60
C GLN A 320 -23.50 -18.50 -16.48
N GLY A 321 -24.58 -18.17 -15.74
CA GLY A 321 -25.19 -19.04 -14.75
C GLY A 321 -24.30 -19.39 -13.57
N PHE A 322 -23.49 -18.43 -13.09
CA PHE A 322 -22.70 -18.57 -11.87
C PHE A 322 -22.58 -17.26 -11.08
N SER A 323 -22.11 -17.38 -9.84
CA SER A 323 -21.82 -16.24 -8.95
C SER A 323 -20.57 -16.49 -8.10
N ALA A 324 -20.03 -15.42 -7.52
CA ALA A 324 -18.90 -15.44 -6.60
C ALA A 324 -19.21 -14.61 -5.35
N ASP A 325 -18.87 -15.12 -4.19
CA ASP A 325 -18.79 -14.36 -2.94
C ASP A 325 -17.34 -13.99 -2.68
N ILE A 326 -17.09 -12.70 -2.49
CA ILE A 326 -15.77 -12.14 -2.18
C ILE A 326 -15.83 -11.59 -0.75
N PHE A 327 -15.00 -12.13 0.13
CA PHE A 327 -14.92 -11.74 1.53
C PHE A 327 -13.68 -10.87 1.74
N MET A 328 -13.92 -9.62 2.11
CA MET A 328 -12.91 -8.59 2.32
C MET A 328 -12.61 -8.56 3.82
N ILE A 329 -11.38 -8.90 4.21
CA ILE A 329 -11.01 -9.05 5.63
C ILE A 329 -9.77 -8.23 5.99
N ASP A 330 -9.81 -7.66 7.18
CA ASP A 330 -8.71 -6.93 7.81
C ASP A 330 -7.84 -7.89 8.63
N THR A 331 -6.56 -8.01 8.25
CA THR A 331 -5.57 -8.88 8.89
C THR A 331 -4.51 -8.10 9.66
N ASN A 332 -4.71 -6.80 9.93
CA ASN A 332 -3.70 -5.91 10.50
C ASN A 332 -3.33 -6.22 11.96
N VAL A 333 -4.01 -7.17 12.59
CA VAL A 333 -3.61 -7.76 13.87
C VAL A 333 -2.18 -8.31 13.87
N PHE A 334 -1.65 -8.70 12.70
CA PHE A 334 -0.31 -9.27 12.58
C PHE A 334 0.83 -8.25 12.68
N ASP A 335 0.53 -6.95 12.51
CA ASP A 335 1.44 -5.83 12.76
C ASP A 335 0.96 -4.95 13.93
N ALA A 336 -0.06 -5.38 14.68
CA ALA A 336 -0.53 -4.69 15.88
C ALA A 336 0.03 -5.39 17.13
N HIS A 337 1.28 -5.11 17.49
CA HIS A 337 1.97 -5.83 18.54
C HIS A 337 1.71 -5.25 19.95
N GLY A 338 1.94 -6.10 20.96
CA GLY A 338 1.80 -5.72 22.36
C GLY A 338 3.02 -4.97 22.91
N PRO A 339 2.93 -4.42 24.13
CA PRO A 339 4.03 -3.72 24.78
C PRO A 339 5.30 -4.60 24.85
N GLY A 340 6.43 -4.06 24.39
CA GLY A 340 7.73 -4.76 24.42
C GLY A 340 8.05 -5.56 23.16
N SER A 341 7.31 -5.35 22.06
CA SER A 341 7.69 -5.85 20.73
C SER A 341 9.14 -5.47 20.38
N LEU A 342 9.85 -6.42 19.78
CA LEU A 342 11.23 -6.24 19.27
C LEU A 342 11.25 -5.58 17.88
N GLU A 343 10.09 -5.35 17.29
CA GLU A 343 9.92 -4.81 15.92
C GLU A 343 9.22 -3.43 15.94
N PRO A 344 9.85 -2.38 16.49
CA PRO A 344 9.19 -1.08 16.70
C PRO A 344 8.96 -0.26 15.42
N SER A 345 9.51 -0.70 14.28
CA SER A 345 9.51 0.06 13.01
C SER A 345 8.27 -0.19 12.14
N HIS A 346 7.42 -1.15 12.47
CA HIS A 346 6.18 -1.46 11.71
C HIS A 346 5.03 -1.90 12.64
N ASP A 347 5.13 -1.57 13.93
CA ASP A 347 4.10 -1.87 14.92
C ASP A 347 3.03 -0.76 14.94
N ILE A 348 1.82 -1.07 14.46
CA ILE A 348 0.65 -0.17 14.45
C ILE A 348 0.35 0.37 15.86
N CYS A 349 0.60 -0.45 16.88
CA CYS A 349 0.42 -0.13 18.29
C CYS A 349 1.71 0.36 18.97
N GLY A 350 2.74 0.61 18.18
CA GLY A 350 4.10 0.91 18.59
C GLY A 350 4.29 2.31 19.20
N ASN A 351 5.55 2.65 19.45
CA ASN A 351 5.92 3.89 20.13
C ASN A 351 6.11 5.10 19.18
N GLY A 352 5.84 4.95 17.89
CA GLY A 352 6.06 6.00 16.88
C GLY A 352 5.13 7.22 17.01
N GLY A 353 4.04 7.11 17.78
CA GLY A 353 3.02 8.15 17.93
C GLY A 353 3.03 8.93 19.25
N SER A 354 2.28 10.04 19.27
CA SER A 354 1.99 10.81 20.50
C SER A 354 1.28 9.95 21.54
N SER A 355 1.43 10.22 22.84
CA SER A 355 0.63 9.58 23.92
C SER A 355 -0.87 9.92 23.90
N THR A 356 -1.39 10.46 22.79
CA THR A 356 -2.75 10.98 22.62
C THR A 356 -3.51 10.32 21.47
N GLN A 357 -3.00 9.22 20.92
CA GLN A 357 -3.67 8.47 19.85
C GLN A 357 -5.02 7.94 20.34
N ASN A 358 -6.08 8.20 19.57
CA ASN A 358 -7.44 7.79 19.91
C ASN A 358 -8.32 7.82 18.65
N CYS A 359 -8.93 6.68 18.30
CA CYS A 359 -9.91 6.54 17.22
C CYS A 359 -11.27 6.03 17.69
N ALA A 360 -11.58 6.09 18.99
CA ALA A 360 -12.84 5.61 19.57
C ALA A 360 -14.08 6.31 18.97
N SER A 361 -13.90 7.55 18.50
CA SER A 361 -14.95 8.31 17.79
C SER A 361 -15.47 7.55 16.57
N GLN A 362 -14.60 6.81 15.88
CA GLN A 362 -14.90 6.00 14.69
C GLN A 362 -15.04 4.50 14.96
N GLY A 363 -14.90 4.09 16.22
CA GLY A 363 -14.95 2.68 16.65
C GLY A 363 -13.61 1.96 16.62
N GLY A 364 -12.52 2.64 16.22
CA GLY A 364 -11.16 2.13 16.27
C GLY A 364 -10.58 2.08 17.70
N PRO A 365 -9.28 1.80 17.83
CA PRO A 365 -8.63 1.71 19.14
C PRO A 365 -8.80 3.00 19.97
N PRO A 366 -9.19 2.91 21.25
CA PRO A 366 -9.48 4.08 22.09
C PRO A 366 -8.23 4.73 22.69
N SER A 367 -7.16 3.96 22.84
CA SER A 367 -5.89 4.38 23.42
C SER A 367 -4.77 3.48 22.89
N LYS A 368 -3.53 3.90 23.11
CA LYS A 368 -2.36 3.09 22.76
C LYS A 368 -2.26 1.83 23.60
N GLU A 369 -2.59 1.93 24.88
CA GLU A 369 -2.57 0.83 25.83
C GLU A 369 -3.58 -0.27 25.44
N GLU A 370 -4.71 0.12 24.84
CA GLU A 370 -5.77 -0.80 24.41
C GLU A 370 -5.63 -1.20 22.93
N CYS A 371 -4.64 -0.69 22.19
CA CYS A 371 -4.51 -0.90 20.75
C CYS A 371 -4.34 -2.38 20.39
N HIS A 372 -3.40 -3.07 21.03
CA HIS A 372 -3.14 -4.48 20.77
C HIS A 372 -4.38 -5.34 21.03
N ASP A 373 -4.97 -5.21 22.22
CA ASP A 373 -6.14 -5.98 22.63
C ASP A 373 -7.34 -5.69 21.72
N TRP A 374 -7.50 -4.44 21.27
CA TRP A 374 -8.53 -4.07 20.30
C TRP A 374 -8.37 -4.84 18.98
N PHE A 375 -7.17 -4.90 18.40
CA PHE A 375 -6.94 -5.65 17.15
C PHE A 375 -7.12 -7.16 17.34
N GLN A 376 -6.75 -7.71 18.50
CA GLN A 376 -6.99 -9.12 18.83
C GLN A 376 -8.49 -9.46 18.91
N ASP A 377 -9.28 -8.64 19.61
CA ASP A 377 -10.73 -8.80 19.72
C ASP A 377 -11.43 -8.59 18.38
N PHE A 378 -10.96 -7.62 17.60
CA PHE A 378 -11.44 -7.34 16.25
C PHE A 378 -11.22 -8.54 15.33
N TRP A 379 -10.01 -9.10 15.31
CA TRP A 379 -9.68 -10.30 14.54
C TRP A 379 -10.50 -11.52 14.98
N HIS A 380 -10.68 -11.73 16.29
CA HIS A 380 -11.51 -12.84 16.78
C HIS A 380 -12.97 -12.75 16.33
N THR A 381 -13.53 -11.53 16.34
CA THR A 381 -14.88 -11.27 15.85
C THR A 381 -14.99 -11.55 14.35
N GLN A 382 -14.03 -11.06 13.58
CA GLN A 382 -13.98 -11.23 12.13
C GLN A 382 -13.80 -12.71 11.72
N LYS A 383 -12.95 -13.48 12.41
CA LYS A 383 -12.78 -14.91 12.14
C LYS A 383 -14.07 -15.71 12.30
N LYS A 384 -14.90 -15.37 13.30
CA LYS A 384 -16.22 -15.98 13.48
C LYS A 384 -17.16 -15.60 12.33
N TRP A 385 -17.22 -14.31 12.01
CA TRP A 385 -18.02 -13.80 10.90
C TRP A 385 -17.66 -14.47 9.57
N LEU A 386 -16.37 -14.60 9.24
CA LEU A 386 -15.92 -15.21 7.99
C LEU A 386 -16.31 -16.68 7.90
N LYS A 387 -16.08 -17.45 8.98
CA LYS A 387 -16.51 -18.85 9.06
C LYS A 387 -18.01 -19.01 8.87
N GLU A 388 -18.82 -18.13 9.46
CA GLU A 388 -20.27 -18.14 9.25
C GLU A 388 -20.68 -17.74 7.85
N SER A 389 -20.00 -16.75 7.26
CA SER A 389 -20.29 -16.24 5.93
C SER A 389 -19.96 -17.28 4.85
N LEU A 390 -18.80 -17.93 4.94
CA LEU A 390 -18.44 -19.05 4.07
C LEU A 390 -19.43 -20.22 4.20
N ARG A 391 -19.85 -20.57 5.42
CA ARG A 391 -20.88 -21.62 5.62
C ARG A 391 -22.22 -21.29 4.97
N LYS A 392 -22.60 -20.00 4.91
CA LYS A 392 -23.88 -19.54 4.37
C LYS A 392 -23.82 -19.32 2.86
N SER A 393 -22.63 -19.16 2.29
CA SER A 393 -22.45 -18.95 0.86
C SER A 393 -23.11 -20.06 0.04
N THR A 394 -23.81 -19.65 -1.00
CA THR A 394 -24.34 -20.56 -2.03
C THR A 394 -23.75 -20.25 -3.41
N ALA A 395 -22.79 -19.33 -3.46
CA ALA A 395 -22.10 -18.94 -4.67
C ALA A 395 -21.26 -20.10 -5.23
N ASN A 396 -20.91 -20.02 -6.51
CA ASN A 396 -20.04 -21.02 -7.14
C ASN A 396 -18.58 -20.86 -6.70
N TRP A 397 -18.20 -19.65 -6.30
CA TRP A 397 -16.87 -19.30 -5.84
C TRP A 397 -16.91 -18.58 -4.50
N GLN A 398 -15.96 -18.90 -3.64
CA GLN A 398 -15.69 -18.19 -2.39
C GLN A 398 -14.24 -17.70 -2.41
N ILE A 399 -14.05 -16.39 -2.42
CA ILE A 399 -12.74 -15.73 -2.53
C ILE A 399 -12.51 -14.90 -1.27
N VAL A 400 -11.31 -14.95 -0.70
CA VAL A 400 -10.90 -14.04 0.37
C VAL A 400 -9.88 -13.05 -0.19
N ASN A 401 -10.09 -11.76 0.08
CA ASN A 401 -9.17 -10.68 -0.23
C ASN A 401 -8.74 -10.01 1.09
N THR A 402 -7.44 -9.93 1.33
CA THR A 402 -6.87 -9.39 2.57
C THR A 402 -5.46 -8.86 2.35
N HIS A 403 -4.87 -8.20 3.35
CA HIS A 403 -3.55 -7.63 3.23
C HIS A 403 -2.42 -8.62 3.53
N PHE A 404 -2.39 -9.24 4.72
CA PHE A 404 -1.26 -10.09 5.12
C PHE A 404 -1.09 -11.32 4.22
N PRO A 405 0.15 -11.74 3.96
CA PRO A 405 0.48 -12.60 2.84
C PRO A 405 0.12 -14.06 3.10
N CYS A 406 0.09 -14.89 2.04
CA CYS A 406 -0.20 -16.34 2.07
C CYS A 406 0.45 -17.16 3.19
N GLY A 407 1.63 -16.75 3.68
CA GLY A 407 2.36 -17.44 4.75
C GLY A 407 1.84 -17.19 6.16
N THR A 408 0.93 -16.24 6.34
CA THR A 408 0.34 -15.84 7.62
C THR A 408 -0.90 -16.68 7.91
N GLU A 409 -1.07 -17.14 9.16
CA GLU A 409 -2.23 -17.97 9.58
C GLU A 409 -2.50 -19.20 8.69
N MET A 410 -1.46 -19.81 8.11
CA MET A 410 -1.61 -20.97 7.22
C MET A 410 -2.51 -22.09 7.78
N PRO A 411 -2.43 -22.48 9.08
CA PRO A 411 -3.32 -23.50 9.64
C PRO A 411 -4.80 -23.10 9.62
N TRP A 412 -5.11 -21.80 9.76
CA TRP A 412 -6.47 -21.31 9.69
C TRP A 412 -6.98 -21.27 8.25
N TYR A 413 -6.18 -20.81 7.29
CA TYR A 413 -6.55 -20.86 5.86
C TYR A 413 -6.68 -22.29 5.34
N PHE A 414 -5.84 -23.21 5.81
CA PHE A 414 -6.02 -24.66 5.60
C PHE A 414 -7.43 -25.07 6.04
N GLN A 415 -7.85 -24.67 7.25
CA GLN A 415 -9.19 -24.99 7.75
C GLN A 415 -10.29 -24.38 6.86
N LEU A 416 -10.18 -23.10 6.49
CA LEU A 416 -11.17 -22.44 5.64
C LEU A 416 -11.32 -23.14 4.28
N HIS A 417 -10.21 -23.51 3.64
CA HIS A 417 -10.23 -24.25 2.38
C HIS A 417 -10.89 -25.63 2.54
N THR A 418 -10.44 -26.41 3.52
CA THR A 418 -10.80 -27.82 3.64
C THR A 418 -12.17 -28.07 4.27
N GLU A 419 -12.64 -27.19 5.15
CA GLU A 419 -13.92 -27.34 5.86
C GLU A 419 -15.02 -26.39 5.35
N TYR A 420 -14.65 -25.21 4.82
CA TYR A 420 -15.60 -24.15 4.46
C TYR A 420 -15.65 -23.87 2.95
N GLY A 421 -14.78 -24.48 2.15
CA GLY A 421 -14.78 -24.37 0.68
C GLY A 421 -14.23 -23.04 0.16
N LEU A 422 -13.28 -22.42 0.88
CA LEU A 422 -12.53 -21.27 0.36
C LEU A 422 -11.75 -21.69 -0.90
N ASP A 423 -11.93 -20.99 -2.02
CA ASP A 423 -11.36 -21.40 -3.30
C ASP A 423 -10.06 -20.68 -3.64
N LEU A 424 -9.96 -19.40 -3.28
CA LEU A 424 -8.85 -18.53 -3.63
C LEU A 424 -8.60 -17.53 -2.50
N LEU A 425 -7.31 -17.31 -2.21
CA LEU A 425 -6.84 -16.29 -1.27
C LEU A 425 -5.97 -15.25 -2.01
N VAL A 426 -6.35 -13.98 -1.92
CA VAL A 426 -5.68 -12.85 -2.59
C VAL A 426 -5.11 -11.93 -1.51
N THR A 427 -3.78 -11.74 -1.53
CA THR A 427 -3.01 -11.08 -0.45
C THR A 427 -1.98 -10.08 -0.99
N GLY A 428 -1.35 -9.27 -0.13
CA GLY A 428 -0.30 -8.28 -0.43
C GLY A 428 0.79 -8.27 0.64
N HIS A 429 1.15 -7.08 1.16
CA HIS A 429 2.05 -6.80 2.29
C HIS A 429 3.54 -7.09 2.07
N ARG A 430 3.89 -8.23 1.46
CA ARG A 430 5.26 -8.42 0.97
C ARG A 430 5.39 -7.69 -0.35
N HIS A 431 6.43 -6.87 -0.48
CA HIS A 431 6.62 -5.98 -1.63
C HIS A 431 7.17 -6.72 -2.85
N ASP A 432 6.55 -7.83 -3.21
CA ASP A 432 6.85 -8.65 -4.37
C ASP A 432 5.58 -9.36 -4.88
N GLN A 433 5.74 -10.20 -5.89
CA GLN A 433 4.65 -11.01 -6.44
C GLN A 433 4.91 -12.50 -6.30
N GLU A 434 3.94 -13.20 -5.71
CA GLU A 434 4.04 -14.62 -5.47
C GLU A 434 2.76 -15.36 -5.89
N LEU A 435 2.93 -16.53 -6.50
CA LEU A 435 1.85 -17.45 -6.84
C LEU A 435 2.09 -18.78 -6.13
N TRP A 436 1.33 -19.02 -5.06
CA TRP A 436 1.32 -20.24 -4.27
C TRP A 436 0.26 -21.17 -4.83
N ASP A 437 0.61 -21.86 -5.93
CA ASP A 437 -0.30 -22.77 -6.62
C ASP A 437 -0.53 -24.06 -5.82
N ASN A 438 -1.79 -24.36 -5.53
CA ASN A 438 -2.23 -25.59 -4.84
C ASN A 438 -1.37 -25.93 -3.60
N SER A 439 -1.22 -24.97 -2.68
CA SER A 439 -0.29 -25.08 -1.55
C SER A 439 -0.69 -26.20 -0.58
N GLY A 440 0.16 -27.23 -0.46
CA GLY A 440 -0.06 -28.32 0.51
C GLY A 440 -0.07 -27.85 1.96
N LEU A 441 0.62 -26.76 2.29
CA LEU A 441 0.61 -26.14 3.62
C LEU A 441 -0.74 -25.51 3.98
N MET A 442 -1.53 -25.17 2.96
CA MET A 442 -2.89 -24.62 3.09
C MET A 442 -3.95 -25.58 2.53
N GLY A 443 -3.64 -26.89 2.46
CA GLY A 443 -4.61 -27.93 2.13
C GLY A 443 -4.99 -28.01 0.65
N GLY A 444 -4.20 -27.39 -0.24
CA GLY A 444 -4.48 -27.26 -1.67
C GLY A 444 -5.04 -25.89 -2.07
N LEU A 445 -5.16 -24.95 -1.12
CA LEU A 445 -5.57 -23.58 -1.42
C LEU A 445 -4.54 -22.91 -2.32
N THR A 446 -5.03 -22.30 -3.40
CA THR A 446 -4.22 -21.37 -4.20
C THR A 446 -4.24 -20.00 -3.56
N CYS A 447 -3.07 -19.40 -3.39
CA CYS A 447 -2.93 -18.07 -2.83
C CYS A 447 -2.00 -17.20 -3.68
N VAL A 448 -2.28 -15.91 -3.77
CA VAL A 448 -1.40 -14.93 -4.42
C VAL A 448 -0.96 -13.85 -3.46
N VAL A 449 0.26 -13.36 -3.64
CA VAL A 449 0.78 -12.12 -3.04
C VAL A 449 0.95 -11.13 -4.19
N THR A 450 0.24 -10.00 -4.14
CA THR A 450 0.26 -8.93 -5.15
C THR A 450 0.75 -7.60 -4.56
N GLY A 451 1.76 -7.64 -3.70
CA GLY A 451 2.34 -6.44 -3.07
C GLY A 451 3.42 -5.75 -3.92
N GLY A 452 3.56 -6.15 -5.19
CA GLY A 452 4.42 -5.49 -6.16
C GLY A 452 3.79 -4.25 -6.83
N GLY A 453 2.77 -3.63 -6.24
CA GLY A 453 2.06 -2.50 -6.87
C GLY A 453 2.89 -1.23 -7.00
N GLY A 454 3.97 -1.10 -6.23
CA GLY A 454 5.04 -0.14 -6.46
C GLY A 454 4.89 1.21 -5.77
N GLY A 455 4.06 1.30 -4.71
CA GLY A 455 4.02 2.45 -3.81
C GLY A 455 5.24 2.52 -2.89
N ILE A 456 5.91 1.38 -2.72
CA ILE A 456 7.11 1.16 -1.92
C ILE A 456 8.10 0.30 -2.70
N THR A 457 9.39 0.38 -2.39
CA THR A 457 10.42 -0.43 -3.04
C THR A 457 10.25 -1.91 -2.71
N SER A 458 10.49 -2.74 -3.73
CA SER A 458 10.37 -4.18 -3.65
C SER A 458 11.40 -4.86 -2.74
N GLU A 459 11.07 -6.08 -2.27
CA GLU A 459 11.89 -6.91 -1.38
C GLU A 459 13.31 -7.14 -1.91
N ASP A 460 13.42 -7.38 -3.22
CA ASP A 460 14.68 -7.61 -3.94
C ASP A 460 14.85 -6.59 -5.08
N SER A 461 16.06 -6.51 -5.63
CA SER A 461 16.33 -5.73 -6.83
C SER A 461 15.49 -6.22 -8.02
N PRO A 462 14.80 -5.34 -8.76
CA PRO A 462 14.05 -5.71 -9.97
C PRO A 462 14.94 -6.17 -11.13
N GLN A 463 16.28 -6.01 -11.03
CA GLN A 463 17.25 -6.58 -11.97
C GLN A 463 17.95 -7.86 -11.44
N GLY A 464 17.61 -8.30 -10.23
CA GLY A 464 18.16 -9.50 -9.61
C GLY A 464 17.61 -10.80 -10.21
N ILE A 465 18.02 -11.94 -9.64
CA ILE A 465 17.58 -13.28 -10.06
C ILE A 465 16.05 -13.43 -9.94
N ASN A 466 15.47 -12.85 -8.89
CA ASN A 466 14.02 -12.80 -8.65
C ASN A 466 13.37 -11.50 -9.17
N GLY A 467 14.12 -10.70 -9.95
CA GLY A 467 13.78 -9.33 -10.31
C GLY A 467 12.49 -9.20 -11.13
N ALA A 468 12.19 -10.22 -11.94
CA ALA A 468 11.03 -10.19 -12.82
C ALA A 468 9.69 -10.09 -12.04
N SER A 469 9.58 -10.71 -10.87
CA SER A 469 8.35 -10.75 -10.07
C SER A 469 8.32 -9.71 -8.95
N GLN A 470 9.18 -8.69 -8.99
CA GLN A 470 9.21 -7.65 -7.94
C GLN A 470 8.04 -6.66 -8.07
N TYR A 471 7.75 -6.18 -9.28
CA TYR A 471 6.66 -5.23 -9.52
C TYR A 471 5.66 -5.75 -10.54
N GLY A 472 4.37 -5.51 -10.33
CA GLY A 472 3.29 -5.93 -11.21
C GLY A 472 1.96 -6.15 -10.50
N PHE A 473 1.12 -6.99 -11.10
CA PHE A 473 -0.26 -7.24 -10.69
C PHE A 473 -0.75 -8.59 -11.22
N PHE A 474 -1.97 -8.99 -10.85
CA PHE A 474 -2.57 -10.25 -11.31
C PHE A 474 -3.82 -10.02 -12.18
N ASP A 475 -4.02 -10.90 -13.15
CA ASP A 475 -5.28 -11.08 -13.88
C ASP A 475 -5.95 -12.41 -13.49
N PHE A 476 -7.28 -12.39 -13.37
CA PHE A 476 -8.11 -13.53 -13.03
C PHE A 476 -9.23 -13.68 -14.06
N ALA A 477 -9.07 -14.60 -15.01
CA ALA A 477 -10.14 -14.97 -15.92
C ALA A 477 -11.03 -16.03 -15.25
N ILE A 478 -12.27 -15.65 -14.90
CA ILE A 478 -13.21 -16.48 -14.13
C ILE A 478 -14.34 -17.04 -14.99
N SER A 479 -14.64 -18.32 -14.79
CA SER A 479 -15.86 -18.98 -15.24
C SER A 479 -16.49 -19.76 -14.09
N LYS A 480 -17.63 -20.40 -14.34
CA LYS A 480 -18.25 -21.31 -13.37
C LYS A 480 -17.36 -22.48 -12.94
N GLU A 481 -16.43 -22.91 -13.79
CA GLU A 481 -15.64 -24.14 -13.60
C GLU A 481 -14.19 -23.90 -13.18
N LYS A 482 -13.64 -22.72 -13.48
CA LYS A 482 -12.24 -22.39 -13.17
C LYS A 482 -11.99 -20.89 -13.05
N ILE A 483 -10.92 -20.55 -12.34
CA ILE A 483 -10.25 -19.25 -12.41
C ILE A 483 -8.85 -19.51 -13.00
N LYS A 484 -8.52 -18.86 -14.11
CA LYS A 484 -7.14 -18.80 -14.61
C LYS A 484 -6.48 -17.58 -13.97
N VAL A 485 -5.38 -17.82 -13.27
CA VAL A 485 -4.60 -16.78 -12.59
C VAL A 485 -3.35 -16.51 -13.40
N GLU A 486 -3.04 -15.26 -13.71
CA GLU A 486 -1.80 -14.84 -14.37
C GLU A 486 -1.09 -13.77 -13.55
N LEU A 487 0.18 -14.02 -13.19
CA LEU A 487 1.09 -13.05 -12.58
C LEU A 487 1.74 -12.25 -13.71
N ILE A 488 1.51 -10.94 -13.74
CA ILE A 488 1.95 -10.04 -14.80
C ILE A 488 2.90 -9.00 -14.20
N ASN A 489 4.08 -8.84 -14.78
CA ASN A 489 5.03 -7.84 -14.28
C ASN A 489 4.79 -6.43 -14.85
N GLN A 490 5.54 -5.46 -14.35
CA GLN A 490 5.53 -4.05 -14.76
C GLN A 490 5.91 -3.79 -16.24
N ASN A 491 6.31 -4.83 -16.99
CA ASN A 491 6.55 -4.78 -18.44
C ASN A 491 5.43 -5.45 -19.25
N GLY A 492 4.37 -5.93 -18.59
CA GLY A 492 3.24 -6.61 -19.23
C GLY A 492 3.51 -8.08 -19.58
N HIS A 493 4.60 -8.67 -19.07
CA HIS A 493 4.91 -10.08 -19.30
C HIS A 493 4.23 -10.97 -18.25
N VAL A 494 3.53 -12.00 -18.71
CA VAL A 494 3.05 -13.09 -17.85
C VAL A 494 4.24 -13.94 -17.43
N LEU A 495 4.50 -14.04 -16.13
CA LEU A 495 5.64 -14.80 -15.59
C LEU A 495 5.24 -16.18 -15.08
N LYS A 496 4.07 -16.27 -14.45
CA LYS A 496 3.51 -17.50 -13.88
C LYS A 496 2.01 -17.52 -14.11
N HIS A 497 1.45 -18.71 -14.19
CA HIS A 497 0.01 -18.90 -14.28
C HIS A 497 -0.44 -20.15 -13.52
N SER A 498 -1.69 -20.14 -13.05
CA SER A 498 -2.35 -21.31 -12.44
C SER A 498 -3.79 -21.44 -12.95
N THR A 499 -4.40 -22.61 -12.74
CA THR A 499 -5.83 -22.83 -12.95
C THR A 499 -6.44 -23.39 -11.67
N VAL A 500 -7.19 -22.54 -10.98
CA VAL A 500 -7.94 -22.89 -9.78
C VAL A 500 -9.29 -23.46 -10.18
N ARG A 501 -9.80 -24.44 -9.42
CA ARG A 501 -11.14 -25.01 -9.58
C ARG A 501 -11.90 -24.88 -8.27
N PRO A 502 -13.21 -24.63 -8.31
CA PRO A 502 -13.96 -24.42 -7.09
C PRO A 502 -14.08 -25.74 -6.31
N VAL A 503 -13.95 -25.65 -5.00
CA VAL A 503 -14.04 -26.72 -4.03
C VAL A 503 -15.51 -26.95 -3.69
N LYS A 504 -16.06 -28.10 -4.11
CA LYS A 504 -17.47 -28.43 -3.85
C LYS A 504 -17.66 -28.94 -2.42
N GLY A 505 -17.88 -28.02 -1.47
CA GLY A 505 -18.15 -28.33 -0.06
C GLY A 505 -16.92 -28.87 0.68
N ALA A 506 -17.09 -29.22 1.96
CA ALA A 506 -15.98 -29.70 2.80
C ALA A 506 -15.21 -30.86 2.13
N LEU A 507 -13.92 -30.63 1.84
CA LEU A 507 -12.98 -31.63 1.34
C LEU A 507 -12.76 -32.75 2.37
N VAL A 508 -12.93 -32.42 3.65
CA VAL A 508 -12.82 -33.36 4.77
C VAL A 508 -14.22 -33.81 5.20
N LYS A 509 -14.85 -34.69 4.43
CA LYS A 509 -15.87 -35.61 4.97
C LYS A 509 -15.18 -36.86 5.50
N GLY A 510 -14.72 -36.87 6.76
CA GLY A 510 -14.31 -38.14 7.36
C GLY A 510 -13.31 -38.14 8.52
N TRP A 511 -12.77 -37.01 8.97
CA TRP A 511 -12.02 -37.00 10.23
C TRP A 511 -13.00 -36.80 11.39
N LYS A 512 -13.43 -37.92 11.99
CA LYS A 512 -14.00 -37.92 13.34
C LYS A 512 -12.82 -37.96 14.32
N ASP A 513 -12.92 -37.10 15.33
CA ASP A 513 -12.06 -36.93 16.52
C ASP A 513 -11.24 -38.15 16.96
#